data_AF-A0A5E6TMU1-F1
#
_entry.id   AF-A0A5E6TMU1-F1
#
_cell.length_a   1.000
_cell.length_b   1.000
_cell.length_c   1.000
_cell.angle_alpha   90.00
_cell.angle_beta   90.00
_cell.angle_gamma   90.00
#
_symmetry.space_group_name_H-M   'P 1'
#
loop_
_entity.id
_entity.type
_entity.pdbx_description
1 polymer ?
#
loop_
_entity_poly.entity_id
_entity_poly.type
_entity_poly.pdbx_seq_one_letter_code
_entity_poly.pdbx_strand_id
1 'polypeptide(L)'
;MSIDKMREEFEAAIALETGRPVQEFRDDRQGESYASTGPKYAWWGWKASREAVEQSQISPEVQAMLQQFAAEEAEEIQRAESFVRATGRASISALQRNFKISYGGACRLMDKLVSRGIVSPIDAEGRRSVLPEQVKP
;
A
#
# COMPACT_ATOMS: atom_id res chain seq x y z
N MET A 1 -16.24 -4.09 -10.00
CA MET A 1 -17.13 -2.90 -9.72
C MET A 1 -18.48 -3.06 -10.44
N SER A 2 -19.59 -2.44 -10.01
CA SER A 2 -20.88 -2.55 -10.76
C SER A 2 -20.81 -1.80 -12.11
N ILE A 3 -21.51 -2.32 -13.13
CA ILE A 3 -21.59 -1.73 -14.48
C ILE A 3 -22.12 -0.30 -14.43
N ASP A 4 -23.10 -0.01 -13.57
CA ASP A 4 -23.71 1.32 -13.48
C ASP A 4 -22.74 2.35 -12.90
N LYS A 5 -22.00 1.96 -11.85
CA LYS A 5 -20.96 2.82 -11.26
C LYS A 5 -19.82 3.09 -12.25
N MET A 6 -19.42 2.06 -13.00
CA MET A 6 -18.48 2.22 -14.12
C MET A 6 -19.02 3.23 -15.15
N ARG A 7 -20.30 3.16 -15.47
CA ARG A 7 -20.92 4.03 -16.47
C ARG A 7 -20.94 5.49 -16.03
N GLU A 8 -21.25 5.75 -14.76
CA GLU A 8 -21.19 7.09 -14.18
C GLU A 8 -19.78 7.70 -14.20
N GLU A 9 -18.76 6.89 -13.88
CA GLU A 9 -17.36 7.32 -13.92
C GLU A 9 -16.89 7.65 -15.35
N PHE A 10 -17.29 6.85 -16.34
CA PHE A 10 -17.01 7.10 -17.74
C PHE A 10 -17.64 8.40 -18.24
N GLU A 11 -18.92 8.62 -17.94
CA GLU A 11 -19.63 9.82 -18.36
C GLU A 11 -19.04 11.08 -17.74
N ALA A 12 -18.67 11.02 -16.45
CA ALA A 12 -17.99 12.13 -15.79
C ALA A 12 -16.64 12.44 -16.47
N ALA A 13 -15.89 11.40 -16.86
CA ALA A 13 -14.60 11.56 -17.52
C ALA A 13 -14.74 12.14 -18.93
N ILE A 14 -15.69 11.66 -19.74
CA ILE A 14 -15.91 12.20 -21.10
C ILE A 14 -16.52 13.59 -21.05
N ALA A 15 -17.42 13.88 -20.11
CA ALA A 15 -17.97 15.22 -19.93
C ALA A 15 -16.88 16.25 -19.62
N LEU A 16 -15.92 15.88 -18.77
CA LEU A 16 -14.75 16.72 -18.47
C LEU A 16 -13.87 16.95 -19.72
N GLU A 17 -13.59 15.89 -20.48
CA GLU A 17 -12.70 15.97 -21.66
C GLU A 17 -13.34 16.74 -22.83
N THR A 18 -14.64 16.53 -23.07
CA THR A 18 -15.35 17.12 -24.22
C THR A 18 -15.98 18.47 -23.91
N GLY A 19 -15.99 18.88 -22.64
CA GLY A 19 -16.68 20.09 -22.18
C GLY A 19 -18.20 20.04 -22.30
N ARG A 20 -18.77 18.88 -22.62
CA ARG A 20 -20.22 18.66 -22.76
C ARG A 20 -20.83 18.27 -21.40
N PRO A 21 -22.07 18.67 -21.11
CA PRO A 21 -22.71 18.33 -19.86
C PRO A 21 -22.95 16.82 -19.73
N VAL A 22 -22.70 16.27 -18.54
CA VAL A 22 -22.86 14.83 -18.25
C VAL A 22 -24.27 14.30 -18.58
N GLN A 23 -25.29 15.16 -18.49
CA GLN A 23 -26.68 14.82 -18.76
C GLN A 23 -26.90 14.41 -20.22
N GLU A 24 -26.20 15.02 -21.17
CA GLU A 24 -26.30 14.64 -22.60
C GLU A 24 -25.86 13.20 -22.85
N PHE A 25 -24.88 12.70 -22.09
CA PHE A 25 -24.43 11.31 -22.21
C PHE A 25 -25.40 10.35 -21.52
N ARG A 26 -26.02 10.76 -20.41
CA ARG A 26 -27.05 9.97 -19.72
C ARG A 26 -28.30 9.79 -20.57
N ASP A 27 -28.71 10.84 -21.26
CA ASP A 27 -29.89 10.83 -22.13
C ASP A 27 -29.65 9.98 -23.39
N ASP A 28 -28.40 9.82 -23.81
CA ASP A 28 -27.99 8.96 -24.93
C ASP A 28 -27.86 7.47 -24.56
N ARG A 29 -28.13 7.09 -23.31
CA ARG A 29 -28.07 5.68 -22.86
C ARG A 29 -29.15 4.84 -23.54
N GLN A 30 -28.75 3.65 -24.01
CA GLN A 30 -29.67 2.60 -24.43
C GLN A 30 -29.23 1.25 -23.88
N GLY A 31 -30.01 0.71 -22.93
CA GLY A 31 -29.75 -0.59 -22.33
C GLY A 31 -28.34 -0.68 -21.73
N GLU A 32 -27.47 -1.49 -22.34
CA GLU A 32 -26.08 -1.70 -21.90
C GLU A 32 -25.04 -0.76 -22.56
N SER A 33 -25.47 0.13 -23.45
CA SER A 33 -24.60 0.97 -24.29
C SER A 33 -25.17 2.37 -24.53
N TYR A 34 -24.61 3.09 -25.51
CA TYR A 34 -25.03 4.43 -25.93
C TYR A 34 -25.58 4.40 -27.36
N ALA A 35 -26.56 5.25 -27.66
CA ALA A 35 -27.18 5.33 -28.97
C ALA A 35 -26.24 5.93 -30.01
N SER A 36 -25.41 6.90 -29.61
CA SER A 36 -24.46 7.55 -30.50
C SER A 36 -23.13 6.77 -30.64
N THR A 37 -22.59 6.78 -31.86
CA THR A 37 -21.42 5.98 -32.25
C THR A 37 -20.16 6.29 -31.43
N GLY A 38 -19.90 7.58 -31.13
CA GLY A 38 -18.70 7.99 -30.39
C GLY A 38 -18.65 7.45 -28.96
N PRO A 39 -19.61 7.81 -28.10
CA PRO A 39 -19.75 7.28 -26.74
C PRO A 39 -19.84 5.76 -26.69
N LYS A 40 -20.49 5.11 -27.66
CA LYS A 40 -20.57 3.65 -27.76
C LYS A 40 -19.18 2.99 -27.84
N TYR A 41 -18.31 3.46 -28.74
CA TYR A 41 -16.96 2.88 -28.89
C TYR A 41 -16.03 3.28 -27.74
N ALA A 42 -16.14 4.51 -27.24
CA ALA A 42 -15.37 4.94 -26.07
C ALA A 42 -15.75 4.14 -24.82
N TRP A 43 -17.04 3.84 -24.61
CA TRP A 43 -17.52 2.98 -23.52
C TRP A 43 -17.01 1.55 -23.64
N TRP A 44 -17.00 0.99 -24.85
CA TRP A 44 -16.46 -0.35 -25.10
C TRP A 44 -14.96 -0.42 -24.77
N GLY A 45 -14.16 0.54 -25.27
CA GLY A 45 -12.72 0.60 -25.00
C GLY A 45 -12.43 0.82 -23.51
N TRP A 46 -13.20 1.71 -22.87
CA TRP A 46 -13.05 2.02 -21.45
C TRP A 46 -13.43 0.84 -20.55
N LYS A 47 -14.48 0.09 -20.89
CA LYS A 47 -14.85 -1.16 -20.21
C LYS A 47 -13.75 -2.21 -20.36
N ALA A 48 -13.25 -2.41 -21.57
CA ALA A 48 -12.15 -3.36 -21.83
C ALA A 48 -10.87 -2.99 -21.06
N SER A 49 -10.54 -1.70 -20.94
CA SER A 49 -9.42 -1.23 -20.12
C SER A 49 -9.64 -1.49 -18.62
N ARG A 50 -10.86 -1.27 -18.10
CA ARG A 50 -11.20 -1.51 -16.69
C ARG A 50 -11.18 -3.01 -16.35
N GLU A 51 -11.67 -3.85 -17.25
CA GLU A 51 -11.58 -5.31 -17.13
C GLU A 51 -10.11 -5.77 -17.15
N ALA A 52 -9.26 -5.18 -18.00
CA ALA A 52 -7.82 -5.47 -18.01
C ALA A 52 -7.10 -5.01 -16.73
N VAL A 53 -7.51 -3.87 -16.14
CA VAL A 53 -6.99 -3.38 -14.84
C VAL A 53 -7.47 -4.27 -13.69
N GLU A 54 -8.72 -4.72 -13.71
CA GLU A 54 -9.27 -5.65 -12.72
C GLU A 54 -8.57 -7.02 -12.81
N GLN A 55 -8.22 -7.48 -14.02
CA GLN A 55 -7.38 -8.66 -14.24
C GLN A 55 -5.90 -8.44 -13.91
N SER A 56 -5.43 -7.19 -13.93
CA SER A 56 -4.09 -6.79 -13.47
C SER A 56 -4.02 -6.58 -11.96
N GLN A 57 -5.11 -6.83 -11.21
CA GLN A 57 -5.00 -7.00 -9.78
C GLN A 57 -4.06 -8.18 -9.50
N ILE A 58 -3.06 -7.91 -8.67
CA ILE A 58 -2.11 -8.88 -8.13
C ILE A 58 -2.84 -10.21 -7.85
N SER A 59 -2.40 -11.30 -8.47
CA SER A 59 -3.00 -12.64 -8.28
C SER A 59 -3.23 -12.92 -6.79
N PRO A 60 -4.33 -13.58 -6.40
CA PRO A 60 -4.57 -13.98 -5.01
C PRO A 60 -3.36 -14.69 -4.38
N GLU A 61 -2.60 -15.45 -5.17
CA GLU A 61 -1.37 -16.14 -4.75
C GLU A 61 -0.24 -15.16 -4.40
N VAL A 62 -0.01 -14.14 -5.24
CA VAL A 62 0.99 -13.09 -4.97
C VAL A 62 0.56 -12.23 -3.78
N GLN A 63 -0.74 -11.97 -3.62
CA GLN A 63 -1.24 -11.25 -2.46
C GLN A 63 -1.06 -12.04 -1.16
N ALA A 64 -1.30 -13.35 -1.17
CA ALA A 64 -1.01 -14.22 -0.04
C ALA A 64 0.50 -14.27 0.28
N MET A 65 1.36 -14.35 -0.74
CA MET A 65 2.81 -14.30 -0.57
C MET A 65 3.27 -12.99 0.08
N LEU A 66 2.74 -11.84 -0.35
CA LEU A 66 3.05 -10.54 0.26
C LEU A 66 2.57 -10.45 1.72
N GLN A 67 1.40 -11.01 2.03
CA GLN A 67 0.89 -11.08 3.40
C GLN A 67 1.78 -11.93 4.30
N GLN A 68 2.28 -13.07 3.78
CA GLN A 68 3.22 -13.91 4.51
C GLN A 68 4.52 -13.16 4.82
N PHE A 69 5.13 -12.50 3.82
CA PHE A 69 6.35 -11.70 4.05
C PHE A 69 6.12 -10.57 5.07
N ALA A 70 4.95 -9.92 5.04
CA ALA A 70 4.62 -8.89 6.01
C ALA A 70 4.45 -9.45 7.43
N ALA A 71 3.89 -10.65 7.58
CA ALA A 71 3.77 -11.34 8.86
C ALA A 71 5.15 -11.72 9.42
N GLU A 72 6.02 -12.30 8.59
CA GLU A 72 7.40 -12.64 8.96
C GLU A 72 8.19 -11.39 9.39
N GLU A 73 8.08 -10.27 8.65
CA GLU A 73 8.71 -9.00 9.04
C GLU A 73 8.16 -8.49 10.39
N ALA A 74 6.86 -8.62 10.64
CA ALA A 74 6.25 -8.19 11.90
C ALA A 74 6.80 -9.01 13.09
N GLU A 75 6.95 -10.32 12.94
CA GLU A 75 7.54 -11.20 13.95
C GLU A 75 9.02 -10.88 14.20
N GLU A 76 9.80 -10.62 13.15
CA GLU A 76 11.19 -10.17 13.29
C GLU A 76 11.30 -8.89 14.13
N ILE A 77 10.43 -7.90 13.85
CA ILE A 77 10.43 -6.63 14.59
C ILE A 77 10.03 -6.86 16.06
N GLN A 78 9.02 -7.68 16.34
CA GLN A 78 8.61 -7.99 17.72
C GLN A 78 9.72 -8.69 18.52
N ARG A 79 10.44 -9.64 17.90
CA ARG A 79 11.59 -10.28 18.55
C ARG A 79 12.72 -9.28 18.80
N ALA A 80 12.97 -8.39 17.85
CA ALA A 80 13.98 -7.34 17.99
C ALA A 80 13.64 -6.35 19.10
N GLU A 81 12.38 -5.92 19.18
CA GLU A 81 11.88 -5.11 20.27
C GLU A 81 12.11 -5.77 21.63
N SER A 82 11.69 -7.03 21.77
CA SER A 82 11.86 -7.80 23.00
C SER A 82 13.33 -7.87 23.42
N PHE A 83 14.23 -8.15 22.48
CA PHE A 83 15.67 -8.18 22.72
C PHE A 83 16.22 -6.82 23.17
N VAL A 84 15.85 -5.75 22.48
CA VAL A 84 16.34 -4.40 22.76
C VAL A 84 15.83 -3.91 24.11
N ARG A 85 14.55 -4.15 24.44
CA ARG A 85 13.97 -3.83 25.76
C ARG A 85 14.62 -4.63 26.88
N ALA A 86 14.84 -5.94 26.69
CA ALA A 86 15.44 -6.79 27.71
C ALA A 86 16.92 -6.47 27.98
N THR A 87 17.68 -6.12 26.93
CA THR A 87 19.13 -5.91 27.05
C THR A 87 19.55 -4.46 27.21
N GLY A 88 18.67 -3.50 26.87
CA GLY A 88 18.99 -2.09 26.78
C GLY A 88 19.95 -1.73 25.64
N ARG A 89 20.28 -2.66 24.74
CA ARG A 89 21.30 -2.47 23.69
C ARG A 89 20.65 -2.20 22.33
N ALA A 90 20.63 -0.94 21.91
CA ALA A 90 20.10 -0.51 20.62
C ALA A 90 21.21 -0.20 19.60
N SER A 91 22.02 -1.20 19.21
CA SER A 91 23.05 -1.04 18.18
C SER A 91 22.93 -2.05 17.03
N ILE A 92 23.36 -1.64 15.84
CA ILE A 92 23.35 -2.49 14.63
C ILE A 92 24.12 -3.80 14.86
N SER A 93 25.31 -3.72 15.46
CA SER A 93 26.16 -4.89 15.74
C SER A 93 25.59 -5.82 16.81
N ALA A 94 24.74 -5.32 17.71
CA ALA A 94 24.00 -6.17 18.65
C ALA A 94 22.93 -6.98 17.92
N LEU A 95 22.16 -6.34 17.04
CA LEU A 95 21.15 -7.00 16.21
C LEU A 95 21.79 -8.04 15.27
N GLN A 96 22.89 -7.70 14.58
CA GLN A 96 23.58 -8.64 13.68
C GLN A 96 23.98 -9.93 14.39
N ARG A 97 24.60 -9.85 15.57
CA ARG A 97 25.08 -11.03 16.30
C ARG A 97 23.95 -11.85 16.90
N ASN A 98 22.92 -11.19 17.44
CA ASN A 98 21.82 -11.88 18.11
C ASN A 98 20.88 -12.56 17.11
N PHE A 99 20.55 -11.88 16.00
CA PHE A 99 19.64 -12.39 14.99
C PHE A 99 20.35 -13.10 13.82
N LYS A 100 21.70 -13.08 13.80
CA LYS A 100 22.53 -13.65 12.72
C LYS A 100 22.16 -13.10 11.33
N ILE A 101 21.90 -11.80 11.26
CA ILE A 101 21.51 -11.09 10.04
C ILE A 101 22.65 -10.23 9.49
N SER A 102 22.55 -9.89 8.20
CA SER A 102 23.48 -8.98 7.53
C SER A 102 23.39 -7.56 8.10
N TYR A 103 24.39 -6.72 7.79
CA TYR A 103 24.37 -5.31 8.16
C TYR A 103 23.13 -4.59 7.64
N GLY A 104 22.78 -4.77 6.36
CA GLY A 104 21.58 -4.16 5.76
C GLY A 104 20.29 -4.62 6.43
N GLY A 105 20.18 -5.91 6.78
CA GLY A 105 19.04 -6.44 7.53
C GLY A 105 18.92 -5.79 8.91
N ALA A 106 20.04 -5.64 9.62
CA ALA A 106 20.07 -4.99 10.92
C ALA A 106 19.76 -3.49 10.85
N CYS A 107 20.19 -2.78 9.80
CA CYS A 107 19.81 -1.38 9.55
C CYS A 107 18.31 -1.25 9.33
N ARG A 108 17.73 -2.06 8.43
CA ARG A 108 16.27 -2.09 8.19
C ARG A 108 15.51 -2.32 9.49
N LEU A 109 15.93 -3.31 10.27
CA LEU A 109 15.30 -3.65 11.55
C LEU A 109 15.40 -2.50 12.56
N MET A 110 16.56 -1.85 12.65
CA MET A 110 16.76 -0.66 13.49
C MET A 110 15.85 0.49 13.07
N ASP A 111 15.72 0.76 11.77
CA ASP A 111 14.84 1.83 11.27
C ASP A 111 13.38 1.57 11.64
N LYS A 112 12.92 0.31 11.58
CA LYS A 112 11.57 -0.08 12.04
C LYS A 112 11.39 0.11 13.54
N LEU A 113 12.41 -0.20 14.35
CA LEU A 113 12.36 0.04 15.80
C LEU A 113 12.28 1.54 16.12
N VAL A 114 13.00 2.37 15.37
CA VAL A 114 12.96 3.83 15.51
C VAL A 114 11.60 4.39 15.09
N SER A 115 11.08 3.95 13.94
CA SER A 115 9.78 4.41 13.43
C SER A 115 8.62 4.05 14.36
N ARG A 116 8.75 2.95 15.12
CA ARG A 116 7.78 2.53 16.14
C ARG A 116 7.97 3.19 17.50
N GLY A 117 9.00 4.03 17.67
CA GLY A 117 9.29 4.70 18.94
C GLY A 117 9.81 3.75 20.03
N ILE A 118 10.44 2.65 19.64
CA ILE A 118 11.08 1.69 20.56
C ILE A 118 12.53 2.12 20.82
N VAL A 119 13.18 2.68 19.81
CA VAL A 119 14.56 3.18 19.87
C VAL A 119 14.57 4.64 19.46
N SER A 120 15.41 5.45 20.11
CA SER A 120 15.58 6.86 19.74
C SER A 120 16.18 7.01 18.34
N PRO A 121 15.93 8.15 17.67
CA PRO A 121 16.78 8.59 16.58
C PRO A 121 18.25 8.62 16.99
N ILE A 122 19.14 8.68 15.98
CA ILE A 122 20.56 8.83 16.24
C ILE A 122 20.83 10.22 16.84
N ASP A 123 21.60 10.27 17.92
CA ASP A 123 22.03 11.54 18.54
C ASP A 123 23.27 12.13 17.82
N ALA A 124 23.74 13.29 18.30
CA ALA A 124 24.91 13.97 17.74
C ALA A 124 26.19 13.13 17.85
N GLU A 125 26.26 12.24 18.85
CA GLU A 125 27.36 11.33 19.12
C GLU A 125 27.23 9.99 18.38
N GLY A 126 26.20 9.82 17.54
CA GLY A 126 25.99 8.60 16.77
C GLY A 126 25.34 7.44 17.55
N ARG A 127 24.86 7.69 18.76
CA ARG A 127 24.28 6.69 19.67
C ARG A 127 22.77 6.68 19.59
N ARG A 128 22.19 5.59 20.10
CA ARG A 128 20.75 5.34 20.18
C ARG A 128 20.43 4.78 21.55
N SER A 129 19.28 5.15 22.08
CA SER A 129 18.77 4.70 23.38
C SER A 129 17.45 3.96 23.22
N VAL A 130 17.14 3.05 24.14
CA VAL A 130 15.85 2.34 24.17
C VAL A 130 14.84 3.23 24.87
N LEU A 131 13.71 3.48 24.22
CA LEU A 131 12.64 4.31 24.76
C LEU A 131 11.73 3.46 25.67
N PRO A 132 11.25 4.03 26.80
CA PRO A 132 10.31 3.34 27.66
C PRO A 132 9.02 3.03 26.89
N GLU A 133 8.35 1.95 27.28
CA GLU A 133 7.07 1.59 26.69
C GLU A 133 6.07 2.73 26.93
N GLN A 134 5.57 3.31 25.85
CA GLN A 134 4.61 4.40 25.91
C GLN A 134 3.29 3.78 26.39
N VAL A 135 2.97 3.95 27.68
CA VAL A 135 1.63 3.64 28.18
C VAL A 135 0.68 4.62 27.48
N LYS A 136 0.00 4.16 26.44
CA LYS A 136 -1.05 4.93 25.79
C LYS A 136 -2.15 5.16 26.85
N PRO A 137 -2.49 6.42 27.19
CA PRO A 137 -3.53 6.70 28.16
C PRO A 137 -4.91 6.19 27.69
#